data_AF-A0A3A0DNT3-F1
#
_entry.id   AF-A0A3A0DNT3-F1
#
_cell.length_a   1.000
_cell.length_b   1.000
_cell.length_c   1.000
_cell.angle_alpha   90.00
_cell.angle_beta   90.00
_cell.angle_gamma   90.00
#
_symmetry.space_group_name_H-M   'P 1'
#
loop_
_entity.id
_entity.type
_entity.pdbx_description
1 polymer ?
#
loop_
_entity_poly.entity_id
_entity_poly.type
_entity_poly.pdbx_seq_one_letter_code
_entity_poly.pdbx_strand_id
1 'polypeptide(L)'
;MMKSWPYLLGLAMCGCALAADRAVAAEVFGATAIDTSAYALGRARLNVILLESDGSIDLNQENWTPGQIASVQSEVAEAVGFWEGLTAGYHPNARFEIDVNYVNGGAPLATGYEPIRRASFQDSLWINDVMTDLGYPGGNHFDSVRAFDHDQRLDGDAHWSTTLFVVNDAVDADKRFSNGQFAYGYIGGPYTVLTYGNYNWGIDRFNRVLSHELAHSFFALDEYAAAGNRNNERSGYLNGINGNAELNAQGQTVVPPQANALMLNNTLDPSPFTDVQVGHRDTDADGVPDILDTFPLLTGGQFGSDPAAGVFAFLGDSVVTTIPNLNTNQLGFSSSGAEMTINWIAAGQYRINEGAWIDFAAADGAYDGPMEALSLTVAGLAAGSYTIDVRTVNSVDNPSAPLRFAFESALAVPEPGTMAMLATAAAVAFAWRGVRRRKTWRYSRL
;
A
#
# COMPACT_ATOMS: atom_id res chain seq x y z
N MET A 1 31.77 59.55 10.99
CA MET A 1 30.29 59.66 10.87
C MET A 1 29.69 58.36 11.34
N MET A 2 29.21 58.36 12.59
CA MET A 2 28.40 57.30 13.18
C MET A 2 27.02 57.26 12.50
N LYS A 3 26.48 56.07 12.25
CA LYS A 3 25.05 55.77 12.40
C LYS A 3 24.90 54.27 12.67
N SER A 4 24.73 53.98 13.95
CA SER A 4 24.23 52.76 14.56
C SER A 4 22.71 52.64 14.40
N TRP A 5 22.17 51.43 14.20
CA TRP A 5 20.90 50.91 14.78
C TRP A 5 20.59 49.47 14.33
N PRO A 6 19.75 48.70 15.06
CA PRO A 6 20.23 47.60 15.90
C PRO A 6 19.66 46.21 15.56
N TYR A 7 20.21 45.22 16.26
CA TYR A 7 19.75 43.84 16.41
C TYR A 7 18.26 43.74 16.74
N LEU A 8 17.57 42.82 16.07
CA LEU A 8 16.41 42.11 16.59
C LEU A 8 16.54 40.64 16.19
N LEU A 9 16.74 39.80 17.20
CA LEU A 9 16.64 38.35 17.13
C LEU A 9 15.23 37.97 16.65
N GLY A 10 15.15 37.23 15.55
CA GLY A 10 13.99 36.42 15.18
C GLY A 10 14.46 34.98 15.10
N LEU A 11 14.35 34.25 16.21
CA LEU A 11 14.54 32.81 16.27
C LEU A 11 13.39 32.16 15.49
N ALA A 12 13.60 31.83 14.22
CA ALA A 12 12.68 30.96 13.48
C ALA A 12 12.99 29.51 13.86
N MET A 13 12.39 29.06 14.97
CA MET A 13 12.29 27.64 15.26
C MET A 13 11.00 27.08 14.67
N CYS A 14 11.18 25.93 14.04
CA CYS A 14 10.24 24.83 13.84
C CYS A 14 9.06 25.03 12.89
N GLY A 15 9.24 24.38 11.74
CA GLY A 15 8.20 23.75 10.96
C GLY A 15 8.87 22.74 10.04
N CYS A 16 9.67 21.81 10.59
CA CYS A 16 9.86 20.56 9.87
C CYS A 16 8.45 20.03 9.66
N ALA A 17 8.02 19.93 8.40
CA ALA A 17 6.97 19.01 8.04
C ALA A 17 7.45 17.65 8.53
N LEU A 18 6.98 17.25 9.71
CA LEU A 18 6.90 15.85 10.05
C LEU A 18 6.08 15.28 8.89
N ALA A 19 6.70 14.42 8.09
CA ALA A 19 5.95 13.49 7.28
C ALA A 19 4.85 12.96 8.20
N ALA A 20 3.59 13.10 7.79
CA ALA A 20 2.52 12.40 8.48
C ALA A 20 3.00 10.96 8.65
N ASP A 21 2.98 10.46 9.89
CA ASP A 21 3.25 9.04 10.15
C ASP A 21 2.41 8.27 9.13
N ARG A 22 3.09 7.58 8.20
CA ARG A 22 2.47 6.83 7.10
C ARG A 22 1.46 5.91 7.80
N ALA A 23 0.19 6.03 7.41
CA ALA A 23 -0.87 5.18 7.94
C ALA A 23 -0.39 3.73 7.91
N VAL A 24 -0.69 2.98 8.99
CA VAL A 24 -0.69 1.51 8.97
C VAL A 24 -1.33 1.14 7.64
N ALA A 25 -0.64 0.43 6.74
CA ALA A 25 -1.17 -0.14 5.52
C ALA A 25 -2.53 -0.76 5.87
N ALA A 26 -3.56 0.02 5.59
CA ALA A 26 -4.91 -0.28 6.01
C ALA A 26 -5.26 -1.68 5.48
N GLU A 27 -6.12 -2.40 6.22
CA GLU A 27 -6.71 -3.63 5.67
C GLU A 27 -7.16 -3.35 4.24
N VAL A 28 -6.58 -4.08 3.27
CA VAL A 28 -6.94 -3.94 1.86
C VAL A 28 -8.45 -4.06 1.77
N PHE A 29 -9.10 -2.98 1.33
CA PHE A 29 -10.55 -2.91 1.37
C PHE A 29 -11.12 -4.02 0.50
N GLY A 30 -12.00 -4.85 1.05
CA GLY A 30 -12.63 -5.98 0.38
C GLY A 30 -11.81 -7.28 0.34
N ALA A 31 -10.53 -7.26 0.71
CA ALA A 31 -9.70 -8.47 0.71
C ALA A 31 -10.06 -9.43 1.85
N THR A 32 -9.81 -10.71 1.63
CA THR A 32 -9.94 -11.76 2.64
C THR A 32 -8.58 -12.35 3.01
N ALA A 33 -8.54 -13.29 3.94
CA ALA A 33 -7.30 -13.98 4.32
C ALA A 33 -6.70 -14.81 3.17
N ILE A 34 -7.47 -15.14 2.11
CA ILE A 34 -6.94 -15.89 0.98
C ILE A 34 -6.32 -15.00 -0.10
N ASP A 35 -6.59 -13.69 -0.07
CA ASP A 35 -6.10 -12.71 -1.04
C ASP A 35 -4.74 -12.16 -0.59
N THR A 36 -3.67 -12.92 -0.83
CA THR A 36 -2.33 -12.53 -0.38
C THR A 36 -1.50 -11.85 -1.47
N SER A 37 -1.88 -11.92 -2.75
CA SER A 37 -1.09 -11.36 -3.85
C SER A 37 -1.96 -11.00 -5.08
N ALA A 38 -2.97 -10.15 -4.88
CA ALA A 38 -3.96 -9.86 -5.92
C ALA A 38 -3.39 -9.16 -7.17
N TYR A 39 -2.41 -8.27 -6.98
CA TYR A 39 -1.71 -7.52 -8.03
C TYR A 39 -0.39 -6.94 -7.49
N ALA A 40 0.57 -6.66 -8.37
CA ALA A 40 1.91 -6.19 -8.03
C ALA A 40 1.94 -4.65 -7.87
N LEU A 41 1.11 -4.09 -6.98
CA LEU A 41 1.08 -2.67 -6.62
C LEU A 41 0.95 -2.52 -5.10
N GLY A 42 1.39 -1.39 -4.55
CA GLY A 42 1.45 -1.16 -3.11
C GLY A 42 2.54 -1.98 -2.43
N ARG A 43 2.46 -2.08 -1.10
CA ARG A 43 3.48 -2.79 -0.31
C ARG A 43 3.22 -4.29 -0.23
N ALA A 44 4.24 -5.10 -0.52
CA ALA A 44 4.22 -6.54 -0.38
C ALA A 44 5.33 -7.03 0.55
N ARG A 45 5.08 -8.13 1.25
CA ARG A 45 6.10 -8.87 2.01
C ARG A 45 6.58 -10.07 1.20
N LEU A 46 7.89 -10.18 0.96
CA LEU A 46 8.50 -11.39 0.39
C LEU A 46 9.20 -12.16 1.49
N ASN A 47 8.62 -13.29 1.90
CA ASN A 47 9.20 -14.15 2.93
C ASN A 47 10.20 -15.12 2.29
N VAL A 48 11.47 -15.02 2.61
CA VAL A 48 12.52 -15.91 2.08
C VAL A 48 12.87 -16.97 3.10
N ILE A 49 12.64 -18.24 2.74
CA ILE A 49 12.93 -19.42 3.55
C ILE A 49 13.99 -20.26 2.85
N LEU A 50 15.12 -20.48 3.51
CA LEU A 50 16.16 -21.40 3.05
C LEU A 50 15.92 -22.76 3.70
N LEU A 51 15.92 -23.82 2.90
CA LEU A 51 15.66 -25.20 3.37
C LEU A 51 16.99 -25.94 3.59
N GLU A 52 17.11 -26.66 4.70
CA GLU A 52 18.28 -27.47 5.05
C GLU A 52 17.86 -28.86 5.54
N SER A 53 18.41 -29.90 4.93
CA SER A 53 18.21 -31.29 5.38
C SER A 53 18.91 -31.53 6.72
N ASP A 54 18.24 -32.09 7.72
CA ASP A 54 18.87 -32.45 9.00
C ASP A 54 19.38 -33.89 9.05
N GLY A 55 19.17 -34.66 7.99
CA GLY A 55 19.59 -36.06 7.89
C GLY A 55 18.64 -37.07 8.54
N SER A 56 17.51 -36.65 9.12
CA SER A 56 16.63 -37.53 9.90
C SER A 56 15.76 -38.46 9.05
N ILE A 57 15.44 -38.10 7.80
CA ILE A 57 14.70 -38.96 6.85
C ILE A 57 15.54 -39.26 5.61
N ASP A 58 15.95 -38.24 4.85
CA ASP A 58 16.92 -38.37 3.77
C ASP A 58 18.32 -38.04 4.26
N LEU A 59 19.35 -38.60 3.64
CA LEU A 59 20.73 -38.21 3.93
C LEU A 59 20.96 -36.75 3.52
N ASN A 60 21.39 -35.92 4.48
CA ASN A 60 21.90 -34.58 4.20
C ASN A 60 23.11 -34.69 3.26
N GLN A 61 23.00 -34.05 2.12
CA GLN A 61 24.06 -33.93 1.10
C GLN A 61 24.41 -32.47 0.83
N GLU A 62 23.45 -31.57 0.95
CA GLU A 62 23.60 -30.15 0.69
C GLU A 62 23.65 -29.40 2.02
N ASN A 63 24.70 -28.60 2.23
CA ASN A 63 24.81 -27.74 3.42
C ASN A 63 25.00 -26.31 2.99
N TRP A 64 24.21 -25.40 3.55
CA TRP A 64 24.38 -23.97 3.30
C TRP A 64 25.69 -23.44 3.89
N THR A 65 26.40 -22.66 3.09
CA THR A 65 27.53 -21.84 3.53
C THR A 65 27.10 -20.37 3.63
N PRO A 66 27.77 -19.56 4.48
CA PRO A 66 27.48 -18.12 4.54
C PRO A 66 27.62 -17.40 3.19
N GLY A 67 28.53 -17.85 2.33
CA GLY A 67 28.72 -17.28 0.99
C GLY A 67 27.53 -17.53 0.07
N GLN A 68 26.96 -18.74 0.09
CA GLN A 68 25.78 -19.07 -0.71
C GLN A 68 24.54 -18.29 -0.25
N ILE A 69 24.35 -18.19 1.07
CA ILE A 69 23.26 -17.39 1.65
C ILE A 69 23.39 -15.93 1.20
N ALA A 70 24.59 -15.35 1.27
CA ALA A 70 24.84 -13.98 0.81
C ALA A 70 24.56 -13.81 -0.69
N SER A 71 24.90 -14.79 -1.53
CA SER A 71 24.58 -14.75 -2.96
C SER A 71 23.06 -14.76 -3.20
N VAL A 72 22.31 -15.62 -2.51
CA VAL A 72 20.84 -15.62 -2.60
C VAL A 72 20.27 -14.27 -2.18
N GLN A 73 20.75 -13.71 -1.07
CA GLN A 73 20.30 -12.40 -0.57
C GLN A 73 20.55 -11.28 -1.59
N SER A 74 21.74 -11.26 -2.22
CA SER A 74 22.07 -10.30 -3.27
C SER A 74 21.15 -10.42 -4.47
N GLU A 75 20.88 -11.64 -4.93
CA GLU A 75 20.04 -11.89 -6.11
C GLU A 75 18.56 -11.63 -5.84
N VAL A 76 18.08 -11.90 -4.62
CA VAL A 76 16.74 -11.47 -4.18
C VAL A 76 16.64 -9.94 -4.21
N ALA A 77 17.65 -9.21 -3.75
CA ALA A 77 17.66 -7.76 -3.80
C ALA A 77 17.62 -7.21 -5.24
N GLU A 78 18.32 -7.85 -6.17
CA GLU A 78 18.26 -7.50 -7.60
C GLU A 78 16.88 -7.75 -8.22
N ALA A 79 16.21 -8.86 -7.87
CA ALA A 79 14.84 -9.13 -8.32
C ALA A 79 13.83 -8.12 -7.75
N VAL A 80 13.99 -7.75 -6.48
CA VAL A 80 13.19 -6.70 -5.83
C VAL A 80 13.39 -5.37 -6.53
N GLY A 81 14.64 -4.95 -6.74
CA GLY A 81 14.96 -3.69 -7.42
C GLY A 81 14.39 -3.63 -8.85
N PHE A 82 14.34 -4.76 -9.56
CA PHE A 82 13.67 -4.86 -10.85
C PHE A 82 12.17 -4.58 -10.73
N TRP A 83 11.45 -5.28 -9.85
CA TRP A 83 10.00 -5.14 -9.68
C TRP A 83 9.58 -3.76 -9.18
N GLU A 84 10.28 -3.20 -8.20
CA GLU A 84 10.03 -1.83 -7.74
C GLU A 84 10.32 -0.81 -8.86
N GLY A 85 11.38 -1.06 -9.65
CA GLY A 85 11.79 -0.23 -10.78
C GLY A 85 10.73 -0.13 -11.88
N LEU A 86 9.94 -1.18 -12.13
CA LEU A 86 8.84 -1.17 -13.10
C LEU A 86 7.78 -0.10 -12.79
N THR A 87 7.56 0.18 -11.50
CA THR A 87 6.49 1.08 -11.03
C THR A 87 7.00 2.44 -10.55
N ALA A 88 8.30 2.72 -10.67
CA ALA A 88 8.91 3.95 -10.16
C ALA A 88 8.30 5.25 -10.74
N GLY A 89 7.70 5.17 -11.92
CA GLY A 89 7.01 6.27 -12.59
C GLY A 89 5.59 6.56 -12.07
N TYR A 90 4.98 5.63 -11.33
CA TYR A 90 3.63 5.81 -10.80
C TYR A 90 3.58 6.76 -9.62
N HIS A 91 2.35 7.18 -9.30
CA HIS A 91 2.00 7.87 -8.08
C HIS A 91 2.62 7.14 -6.87
N PRO A 92 3.26 7.83 -5.90
CA PRO A 92 3.96 7.19 -4.79
C PRO A 92 3.16 6.13 -4.02
N ASN A 93 1.85 6.33 -3.87
CA ASN A 93 0.97 5.38 -3.17
C ASN A 93 0.45 4.23 -4.05
N ALA A 94 0.77 4.24 -5.35
CA ALA A 94 0.47 3.16 -6.29
C ALA A 94 1.69 2.29 -6.62
N ARG A 95 2.91 2.71 -6.22
CA ARG A 95 4.14 1.96 -6.52
C ARG A 95 4.15 0.62 -5.83
N PHE A 96 4.84 -0.34 -6.45
CA PHE A 96 5.16 -1.60 -5.84
C PHE A 96 6.40 -1.45 -4.97
N GLU A 97 6.27 -1.77 -3.69
CA GLU A 97 7.36 -1.78 -2.70
C GLU A 97 7.44 -3.19 -2.10
N ILE A 98 8.61 -3.82 -2.08
CA ILE A 98 8.77 -5.17 -1.52
C ILE A 98 9.63 -5.10 -0.26
N ASP A 99 9.02 -5.40 0.87
CA ASP A 99 9.71 -5.64 2.13
C ASP A 99 10.15 -7.11 2.20
N VAL A 100 11.46 -7.35 2.22
CA VAL A 100 12.01 -8.71 2.26
C VAL A 100 12.19 -9.15 3.71
N ASN A 101 11.46 -10.20 4.07
CA ASN A 101 11.60 -10.87 5.36
C ASN A 101 12.43 -12.15 5.19
N TYR A 102 13.69 -12.12 5.60
CA TYR A 102 14.49 -13.32 5.73
C TYR A 102 14.09 -14.07 6.99
N VAL A 103 13.22 -15.07 6.81
CA VAL A 103 12.66 -15.87 7.90
C VAL A 103 13.80 -16.49 8.72
N ASN A 104 13.61 -16.55 10.04
CA ASN A 104 14.65 -17.00 10.98
C ASN A 104 15.96 -16.19 10.87
N GLY A 105 15.87 -14.90 10.53
CA GLY A 105 17.03 -14.03 10.32
C GLY A 105 17.91 -14.45 9.14
N GLY A 106 17.36 -15.22 8.20
CA GLY A 106 18.08 -15.79 7.05
C GLY A 106 18.86 -17.06 7.36
N ALA A 107 18.76 -17.61 8.58
CA ALA A 107 19.30 -18.93 8.87
C ALA A 107 18.39 -20.03 8.29
N PRO A 108 18.95 -21.08 7.66
CA PRO A 108 18.15 -22.16 7.10
C PRO A 108 17.27 -22.84 8.14
N LEU A 109 16.06 -23.22 7.72
CA LEU A 109 15.13 -24.03 8.50
C LEU A 109 15.37 -25.50 8.21
N ALA A 110 15.44 -26.28 9.28
CA ALA A 110 15.66 -27.71 9.21
C ALA A 110 14.41 -28.43 8.66
N THR A 111 14.63 -29.44 7.84
CA THR A 111 13.63 -30.43 7.47
C THR A 111 14.27 -31.82 7.45
N GLY A 112 13.49 -32.87 7.70
CA GLY A 112 13.96 -34.24 7.57
C GLY A 112 14.36 -34.67 6.16
N TYR A 113 13.91 -33.93 5.15
CA TYR A 113 14.07 -34.26 3.74
C TYR A 113 15.25 -33.53 3.09
N GLU A 114 15.84 -34.13 2.06
CA GLU A 114 16.80 -33.50 1.16
C GLU A 114 16.05 -33.08 -0.11
N PRO A 115 15.53 -31.84 -0.20
CA PRO A 115 14.50 -31.51 -1.17
C PRO A 115 14.96 -31.72 -2.62
N ILE A 116 16.22 -31.41 -2.93
CA ILE A 116 16.77 -31.56 -4.29
C ILE A 116 16.75 -33.00 -4.79
N ARG A 117 16.79 -33.98 -3.88
CA ARG A 117 16.73 -35.42 -4.21
C ARG A 117 15.30 -35.91 -4.50
N ARG A 118 14.29 -35.09 -4.24
CA ARG A 118 12.87 -35.39 -4.44
C ARG A 118 12.36 -34.76 -5.73
N ALA A 119 11.22 -35.25 -6.20
CA ALA A 119 10.55 -34.60 -7.31
C ALA A 119 9.84 -33.34 -6.81
N SER A 120 9.80 -32.28 -7.60
CA SER A 120 9.22 -30.99 -7.16
C SER A 120 7.77 -31.11 -6.68
N PHE A 121 6.96 -31.98 -7.28
CA PHE A 121 5.56 -32.22 -6.85
C PHE A 121 5.41 -32.88 -5.47
N GLN A 122 6.53 -33.22 -4.82
CA GLN A 122 6.56 -33.75 -3.44
C GLN A 122 6.86 -32.66 -2.41
N ASP A 123 6.80 -31.38 -2.79
CA ASP A 123 7.08 -30.21 -1.95
C ASP A 123 6.32 -30.14 -0.64
N SER A 124 5.10 -30.66 -0.61
CA SER A 124 4.33 -30.86 0.62
C SER A 124 5.10 -31.58 1.74
N LEU A 125 6.15 -32.35 1.44
CA LEU A 125 6.94 -33.05 2.45
C LEU A 125 7.80 -32.09 3.28
N TRP A 126 8.66 -31.30 2.64
CA TRP A 126 9.55 -30.37 3.34
C TRP A 126 8.88 -29.06 3.69
N ILE A 127 7.90 -28.60 2.90
CA ILE A 127 7.17 -27.36 3.22
C ILE A 127 6.32 -27.56 4.47
N ASN A 128 5.56 -28.67 4.59
CA ASN A 128 4.79 -28.91 5.82
C ASN A 128 5.68 -29.01 7.07
N ASP A 129 6.88 -29.57 6.93
CA ASP A 129 7.85 -29.73 8.01
C ASP A 129 8.28 -28.35 8.55
N VAL A 130 8.80 -27.48 7.69
CA VAL A 130 9.23 -26.13 8.09
C VAL A 130 8.06 -25.23 8.50
N MET A 131 6.90 -25.36 7.86
CA MET A 131 5.72 -24.59 8.27
C MET A 131 5.20 -25.02 9.65
N THR A 132 5.31 -26.31 10.00
CA THR A 132 4.98 -26.80 11.34
C THR A 132 5.90 -26.18 12.39
N ASP A 133 7.20 -26.12 12.12
CA ASP A 133 8.19 -25.49 13.00
C ASP A 133 7.97 -23.99 13.17
N LEU A 134 7.47 -23.32 12.13
CA LEU A 134 7.06 -21.91 12.17
C LEU A 134 5.72 -21.68 12.90
N GLY A 135 5.04 -22.73 13.35
CA GLY A 135 3.77 -22.62 14.07
C GLY A 135 2.51 -22.67 13.20
N TYR A 136 2.65 -23.07 11.93
CA TYR A 136 1.57 -23.22 10.96
C TYR A 136 1.35 -24.68 10.54
N PRO A 137 1.09 -25.60 11.50
CA PRO A 137 0.87 -27.00 11.17
C PRO A 137 -0.41 -27.17 10.34
N GLY A 138 -0.38 -28.07 9.37
CA GLY A 138 -1.53 -28.35 8.52
C GLY A 138 -1.34 -29.60 7.68
N GLY A 139 -2.45 -30.23 7.27
CA GLY A 139 -2.40 -31.33 6.31
C GLY A 139 -2.18 -30.85 4.87
N ASN A 140 -2.49 -29.59 4.59
CA ASN A 140 -2.34 -28.95 3.30
C ASN A 140 -1.35 -27.78 3.42
N HIS A 141 -0.15 -27.97 2.87
CA HIS A 141 0.92 -26.97 2.91
C HIS A 141 0.51 -25.64 2.26
N PHE A 142 -0.38 -25.62 1.27
CA PHE A 142 -0.87 -24.36 0.69
C PHE A 142 -1.63 -23.50 1.72
N ASP A 143 -2.45 -24.14 2.56
CA ASP A 143 -3.19 -23.43 3.60
C ASP A 143 -2.24 -22.94 4.71
N SER A 144 -1.25 -23.76 5.05
CA SER A 144 -0.20 -23.39 6.02
C SER A 144 0.62 -22.18 5.58
N VAL A 145 1.15 -22.20 4.35
CA VAL A 145 1.93 -21.06 3.81
C VAL A 145 1.04 -19.83 3.68
N ARG A 146 -0.21 -19.97 3.23
CA ARG A 146 -1.12 -18.83 3.11
C ARG A 146 -1.49 -18.20 4.45
N ALA A 147 -1.71 -19.02 5.48
CA ALA A 147 -1.93 -18.52 6.84
C ALA A 147 -0.69 -17.76 7.34
N PHE A 148 0.50 -18.28 7.08
CA PHE A 148 1.75 -17.57 7.36
C PHE A 148 1.86 -16.27 6.57
N ASP A 149 1.65 -16.27 5.26
CA ASP A 149 1.71 -15.07 4.43
C ASP A 149 0.70 -14.01 4.90
N HIS A 150 -0.52 -14.43 5.27
CA HIS A 150 -1.54 -13.54 5.83
C HIS A 150 -1.05 -12.89 7.13
N ASP A 151 -0.49 -13.65 8.06
CA ASP A 151 0.06 -13.09 9.30
C ASP A 151 1.27 -12.18 9.01
N GLN A 152 2.13 -12.55 8.06
CA GLN A 152 3.30 -11.75 7.69
C GLN A 152 2.93 -10.43 7.01
N ARG A 153 1.85 -10.36 6.23
CA ARG A 153 1.38 -9.07 5.70
C ARG A 153 0.82 -8.17 6.80
N LEU A 154 0.13 -8.74 7.79
CA LEU A 154 -0.40 -7.97 8.92
C LEU A 154 0.73 -7.48 9.84
N ASP A 155 1.69 -8.33 10.19
CA ASP A 155 2.88 -7.95 11.00
C ASP A 155 3.75 -6.93 10.27
N GLY A 156 3.94 -7.14 8.98
CA GLY A 156 4.77 -6.29 8.14
C GLY A 156 4.11 -5.01 7.70
N ASP A 157 2.83 -4.79 8.00
CA ASP A 157 2.06 -3.65 7.51
C ASP A 157 2.10 -3.54 5.97
N ALA A 158 1.75 -4.65 5.31
CA ALA A 158 1.77 -4.81 3.87
C ALA A 158 0.37 -5.18 3.35
N HIS A 159 0.09 -4.77 2.11
CA HIS A 159 -1.13 -5.17 1.42
C HIS A 159 -1.08 -6.65 1.02
N TRP A 160 0.09 -7.10 0.59
CA TRP A 160 0.33 -8.43 0.03
C TRP A 160 1.45 -9.17 0.75
N SER A 161 1.48 -10.48 0.59
CA SER A 161 2.57 -11.34 1.06
C SER A 161 2.64 -12.63 0.25
N THR A 162 3.87 -13.07 -0.04
CA THR A 162 4.15 -14.35 -0.70
C THR A 162 5.48 -14.90 -0.20
N THR A 163 5.65 -16.22 -0.28
CA THR A 163 6.85 -16.90 0.20
C THR A 163 7.73 -17.41 -0.96
N LEU A 164 9.04 -17.23 -0.83
CA LEU A 164 10.07 -17.88 -1.63
C LEU A 164 10.74 -18.97 -0.80
N PHE A 165 10.65 -20.22 -1.24
CA PHE A 165 11.47 -21.31 -0.73
C PHE A 165 12.71 -21.49 -1.61
N VAL A 166 13.88 -21.55 -0.98
CA VAL A 166 15.15 -21.80 -1.68
C VAL A 166 15.70 -23.16 -1.27
N VAL A 167 15.87 -24.03 -2.25
CA VAL A 167 16.43 -25.37 -2.08
C VAL A 167 17.91 -25.34 -2.43
N ASN A 168 18.76 -25.79 -1.51
CA ASN A 168 20.18 -25.96 -1.80
C ASN A 168 20.39 -27.11 -2.79
N ASP A 169 21.24 -26.90 -3.77
CA ASP A 169 21.60 -27.86 -4.81
C ASP A 169 23.09 -27.76 -5.16
N ALA A 170 23.91 -27.20 -4.28
CA ALA A 170 25.28 -26.81 -4.56
C ALA A 170 26.22 -27.97 -4.93
N VAL A 171 25.97 -29.18 -4.45
CA VAL A 171 26.72 -30.39 -4.83
C VAL A 171 25.96 -31.27 -5.83
N ASP A 172 24.68 -31.00 -6.07
CA ASP A 172 23.88 -31.66 -7.09
C ASP A 172 24.43 -31.40 -8.51
N ALA A 173 24.46 -32.43 -9.35
CA ALA A 173 25.22 -32.37 -10.60
C ALA A 173 24.52 -31.53 -11.69
N ASP A 174 23.19 -31.59 -11.74
CA ASP A 174 22.38 -30.88 -12.74
C ASP A 174 21.54 -29.75 -12.14
N LYS A 175 21.63 -29.49 -10.84
CA LYS A 175 20.99 -28.35 -10.16
C LYS A 175 19.47 -28.40 -10.30
N ARG A 176 18.90 -29.61 -10.24
CA ARG A 176 17.49 -29.90 -10.52
C ARG A 176 16.91 -30.89 -9.52
N PHE A 177 15.62 -30.76 -9.27
CA PHE A 177 14.82 -31.80 -8.63
C PHE A 177 14.88 -33.09 -9.46
N SER A 178 14.55 -34.24 -8.85
CA SER A 178 14.68 -35.54 -9.51
C SER A 178 13.73 -35.76 -10.71
N ASN A 179 12.73 -34.89 -10.89
CA ASN A 179 11.86 -34.83 -12.06
C ASN A 179 12.33 -33.80 -13.12
N GLY A 180 13.49 -33.19 -12.95
CA GLY A 180 14.12 -32.26 -13.89
C GLY A 180 13.67 -30.80 -13.79
N GLN A 181 12.79 -30.48 -12.84
CA GLN A 181 12.40 -29.09 -12.53
C GLN A 181 13.51 -28.39 -11.73
N PHE A 182 13.54 -27.06 -11.74
CA PHE A 182 14.51 -26.26 -10.96
C PHE A 182 13.90 -24.99 -10.36
N ALA A 183 12.77 -24.52 -10.90
CA ALA A 183 11.98 -23.43 -10.36
C ALA A 183 10.52 -23.64 -10.71
N TYR A 184 9.62 -23.13 -9.86
CA TYR A 184 8.18 -23.08 -10.13
C TYR A 184 7.47 -22.11 -9.16
N GLY A 185 6.37 -21.53 -9.61
CA GLY A 185 5.50 -20.65 -8.84
C GLY A 185 4.04 -21.05 -8.99
N TYR A 186 3.24 -20.76 -7.98
CA TYR A 186 1.79 -20.98 -8.03
C TYR A 186 1.08 -19.68 -8.42
N ILE A 187 0.15 -19.79 -9.36
CA ILE A 187 -0.64 -18.66 -9.84
C ILE A 187 -1.45 -18.05 -8.68
N GLY A 188 -1.22 -16.77 -8.38
CA GLY A 188 -1.83 -16.09 -7.23
C GLY A 188 -1.18 -16.44 -5.88
N GLY A 189 -0.04 -17.12 -5.89
CA GLY A 189 0.63 -17.61 -4.70
C GLY A 189 0.04 -18.93 -4.16
N PRO A 190 0.33 -19.30 -2.91
CA PRO A 190 0.99 -18.47 -1.90
C PRO A 190 2.52 -18.41 -2.01
N TYR A 191 3.16 -19.32 -2.75
CA TYR A 191 4.62 -19.37 -2.80
C TYR A 191 5.22 -19.71 -4.17
N THR A 192 6.54 -19.53 -4.25
CA THR A 192 7.42 -20.04 -5.30
C THR A 192 8.57 -20.84 -4.67
N VAL A 193 9.16 -21.74 -5.45
CA VAL A 193 10.31 -22.56 -5.06
C VAL A 193 11.38 -22.46 -6.15
N LEU A 194 12.60 -22.12 -5.75
CA LEU A 194 13.77 -22.11 -6.63
C LEU A 194 14.88 -22.98 -6.04
N THR A 195 15.63 -23.69 -6.88
CA THR A 195 16.92 -24.26 -6.48
C THR A 195 18.01 -23.20 -6.52
N TYR A 196 19.05 -23.33 -5.69
CA TYR A 196 20.13 -22.35 -5.59
C TYR A 196 20.84 -22.11 -6.94
N GLY A 197 21.16 -23.18 -7.67
CA GLY A 197 21.86 -23.14 -8.95
C GLY A 197 20.95 -22.92 -10.16
N ASN A 198 19.64 -23.12 -10.04
CA ASN A 198 18.64 -22.95 -11.10
C ASN A 198 19.05 -23.60 -12.44
N TYR A 199 19.37 -24.89 -12.43
CA TYR A 199 19.87 -25.59 -13.63
C TYR A 199 21.11 -24.91 -14.26
N ASN A 200 20.97 -24.39 -15.49
CA ASN A 200 22.01 -23.76 -16.27
C ASN A 200 21.95 -22.23 -16.17
N TRP A 201 21.06 -21.67 -15.35
CA TRP A 201 21.03 -20.24 -15.04
C TRP A 201 22.19 -19.85 -14.15
N GLY A 202 22.47 -20.65 -13.11
CA GLY A 202 23.47 -20.35 -12.10
C GLY A 202 22.97 -19.30 -11.11
N ILE A 203 23.67 -19.18 -9.98
CA ILE A 203 23.34 -18.22 -8.92
C ILE A 203 23.36 -16.77 -9.40
N ASP A 204 24.29 -16.39 -10.30
CA ASP A 204 24.41 -15.02 -10.84
C ASP A 204 23.24 -14.57 -11.74
N ARG A 205 22.25 -15.44 -11.98
CA ARG A 205 21.00 -15.13 -12.68
C ARG A 205 19.77 -15.61 -11.92
N PHE A 206 19.92 -15.85 -10.63
CA PHE A 206 18.81 -16.24 -9.75
C PHE A 206 17.75 -15.14 -9.74
N ASN A 207 18.14 -13.87 -9.78
CA ASN A 207 17.22 -12.74 -9.84
C ASN A 207 16.25 -12.81 -11.04
N ARG A 208 16.69 -13.30 -12.20
CA ARG A 208 15.86 -13.43 -13.41
C ARG A 208 14.81 -14.52 -13.28
N VAL A 209 15.22 -15.67 -12.74
CA VAL A 209 14.30 -16.79 -12.50
C VAL A 209 13.31 -16.39 -11.40
N LEU A 210 13.78 -15.78 -10.31
CA LEU A 210 12.90 -15.29 -9.25
C LEU A 210 11.92 -14.24 -9.78
N SER A 211 12.37 -13.30 -10.62
CA SER A 211 11.48 -12.28 -11.19
C SER A 211 10.35 -12.91 -12.02
N HIS A 212 10.66 -13.97 -12.77
CA HIS A 212 9.69 -14.75 -13.53
C HIS A 212 8.71 -15.46 -12.60
N GLU A 213 9.20 -16.26 -11.64
CA GLU A 213 8.32 -17.04 -10.76
C GLU A 213 7.49 -16.15 -9.81
N LEU A 214 8.03 -14.99 -9.40
CA LEU A 214 7.31 -14.01 -8.59
C LEU A 214 6.15 -13.38 -9.38
N ALA A 215 6.25 -13.29 -10.70
CA ALA A 215 5.14 -12.83 -11.54
C ALA A 215 3.93 -13.77 -11.43
N HIS A 216 4.16 -15.08 -11.29
CA HIS A 216 3.07 -16.04 -11.05
C HIS A 216 2.33 -15.77 -9.75
N SER A 217 3.03 -15.36 -8.68
CA SER A 217 2.37 -14.93 -7.43
C SER A 217 1.36 -13.80 -7.70
N PHE A 218 1.62 -12.95 -8.69
CA PHE A 218 0.69 -11.89 -9.14
C PHE A 218 -0.07 -12.25 -10.42
N PHE A 219 -0.43 -13.53 -10.55
CA PHE A 219 -1.30 -14.09 -11.59
C PHE A 219 -0.76 -14.09 -13.03
N ALA A 220 0.48 -13.69 -13.29
CA ALA A 220 1.04 -13.77 -14.63
C ALA A 220 1.08 -15.23 -15.13
N LEU A 221 0.76 -15.47 -16.39
CA LEU A 221 0.86 -16.77 -17.05
C LEU A 221 2.17 -16.86 -17.83
N ASP A 222 2.70 -18.08 -17.95
CA ASP A 222 3.83 -18.33 -18.85
C ASP A 222 3.48 -18.06 -20.30
N GLU A 223 4.46 -17.58 -21.05
CA GLU A 223 4.36 -17.26 -22.47
C GLU A 223 5.11 -18.27 -23.35
N TYR A 224 5.97 -19.14 -22.80
CA TYR A 224 6.71 -20.12 -23.59
C TYR A 224 5.88 -21.38 -23.93
N ALA A 225 6.13 -21.97 -25.11
CA ALA A 225 5.30 -23.03 -25.65
C ALA A 225 5.22 -24.29 -24.77
N ALA A 226 6.31 -24.62 -24.07
CA ALA A 226 6.37 -25.79 -23.21
C ALA A 226 5.49 -25.68 -21.94
N ALA A 227 5.07 -24.46 -21.54
CA ALA A 227 4.14 -24.26 -20.43
C ALA A 227 2.71 -24.65 -20.80
N GLY A 228 2.36 -24.65 -22.09
CA GLY A 228 1.04 -25.04 -22.56
C GLY A 228 -0.04 -23.94 -22.52
N ASN A 229 0.26 -22.78 -21.95
CA ASN A 229 -0.65 -21.63 -21.93
C ASN A 229 -0.78 -21.01 -23.33
N ARG A 230 -2.00 -20.66 -23.71
CA ARG A 230 -2.32 -20.09 -25.03
C ARG A 230 -2.47 -18.58 -25.00
N ASN A 231 -2.30 -17.97 -26.16
CA ASN A 231 -2.36 -16.52 -26.34
C ASN A 231 -3.76 -15.89 -26.23
N ASN A 232 -4.77 -16.71 -25.92
CA ASN A 232 -6.13 -16.29 -25.65
C ASN A 232 -6.61 -16.65 -24.23
N GLU A 233 -5.76 -17.27 -23.43
CA GLU A 233 -5.99 -17.44 -22.00
C GLU A 233 -5.88 -16.10 -21.28
N ARG A 234 -6.50 -16.00 -20.12
CA ARG A 234 -6.57 -14.76 -19.36
C ARG A 234 -6.33 -14.99 -17.88
N SER A 235 -5.77 -13.99 -17.22
CA SER A 235 -5.43 -14.05 -15.80
C SER A 235 -5.33 -12.66 -15.17
N GLY A 236 -5.20 -12.63 -13.85
CA GLY A 236 -5.02 -11.40 -13.07
C GLY A 236 -6.30 -10.61 -12.83
N TYR A 237 -6.21 -9.63 -11.93
CA TYR A 237 -7.34 -8.82 -11.47
C TYR A 237 -8.09 -8.14 -12.64
N LEU A 238 -7.35 -7.68 -13.65
CA LEU A 238 -7.89 -7.04 -14.86
C LEU A 238 -8.27 -8.03 -15.98
N ASN A 239 -8.11 -9.34 -15.76
CA ASN A 239 -8.38 -10.40 -16.73
C ASN A 239 -7.61 -10.21 -18.06
N GLY A 240 -6.32 -9.88 -17.93
CA GLY A 240 -5.40 -9.64 -19.03
C GLY A 240 -5.21 -10.89 -19.88
N ILE A 241 -5.22 -10.73 -21.21
CA ILE A 241 -4.96 -11.83 -22.15
C ILE A 241 -3.48 -12.18 -22.17
N ASN A 242 -3.12 -13.46 -22.34
CA ASN A 242 -1.74 -13.91 -22.44
C ASN A 242 -1.15 -13.72 -23.85
N GLY A 243 -1.36 -12.54 -24.44
CA GLY A 243 -1.20 -12.31 -25.88
C GLY A 243 0.23 -12.50 -26.43
N ASN A 244 1.24 -12.55 -25.57
CA ASN A 244 2.61 -12.84 -25.99
C ASN A 244 2.94 -14.33 -26.06
N ALA A 245 2.03 -15.23 -25.68
CA ALA A 245 2.32 -16.65 -25.64
C ALA A 245 2.68 -17.24 -27.01
N GLU A 246 3.64 -18.16 -27.02
CA GLU A 246 4.08 -18.89 -28.20
C GLU A 246 3.04 -19.89 -28.69
N LEU A 247 1.99 -20.20 -27.94
CA LEU A 247 0.89 -21.02 -28.43
C LEU A 247 -0.30 -20.16 -28.83
N ASN A 248 -0.80 -20.33 -30.05
CA ASN A 248 -2.07 -19.73 -30.44
C ASN A 248 -3.28 -20.42 -29.78
N ALA A 249 -4.49 -19.90 -30.00
CA ALA A 249 -5.73 -20.47 -29.49
C ALA A 249 -5.96 -21.96 -29.87
N GLN A 250 -5.32 -22.46 -30.94
CA GLN A 250 -5.38 -23.86 -31.39
C GLN A 250 -4.25 -24.73 -30.80
N GLY A 251 -3.37 -24.16 -29.97
CA GLY A 251 -2.21 -24.86 -29.40
C GLY A 251 -1.05 -25.04 -30.37
N GLN A 252 -0.99 -24.25 -31.44
CA GLN A 252 0.11 -24.29 -32.41
C GLN A 252 1.15 -23.23 -32.05
N THR A 253 2.44 -23.57 -32.20
CA THR A 253 3.53 -22.63 -31.99
C THR A 253 3.47 -21.48 -33.00
N VAL A 254 3.51 -20.24 -32.52
CA VAL A 254 3.52 -18.99 -33.27
C VAL A 254 4.67 -18.10 -32.78
N VAL A 255 5.04 -17.11 -33.59
CA VAL A 255 6.04 -16.12 -33.19
C VAL A 255 5.39 -15.15 -32.19
N PRO A 256 5.95 -14.97 -30.99
CA PRO A 256 5.43 -14.04 -30.00
C PRO A 256 5.62 -12.59 -30.49
N PRO A 257 4.64 -11.68 -30.27
CA PRO A 257 4.75 -10.25 -30.54
C PRO A 257 6.04 -9.60 -29.97
N GLN A 258 6.46 -10.02 -28.79
CA GLN A 258 7.69 -9.63 -28.12
C GLN A 258 8.57 -10.87 -27.91
N ALA A 259 9.67 -10.95 -28.68
CA ALA A 259 10.54 -12.13 -28.73
C ALA A 259 11.34 -12.40 -27.46
N ASN A 260 11.46 -11.42 -26.57
CA ASN A 260 12.17 -11.50 -25.31
C ASN A 260 11.29 -10.83 -24.25
N ALA A 261 10.74 -11.64 -23.35
CA ALA A 261 9.85 -11.17 -22.30
C ALA A 261 10.07 -11.97 -21.02
N LEU A 262 9.71 -11.37 -19.88
CA LEU A 262 9.83 -11.95 -18.55
C LEU A 262 9.21 -13.34 -18.49
N MET A 263 7.95 -13.46 -18.92
CA MET A 263 7.20 -14.72 -18.88
C MET A 263 7.52 -15.67 -20.06
N LEU A 264 8.38 -15.26 -20.98
CA LEU A 264 8.76 -16.05 -22.15
C LEU A 264 10.14 -16.71 -21.96
N ASN A 265 11.14 -15.95 -21.55
CA ASN A 265 12.53 -16.42 -21.49
C ASN A 265 13.36 -15.75 -20.38
N ASN A 266 12.69 -15.28 -19.32
CA ASN A 266 13.29 -14.70 -18.12
C ASN A 266 14.18 -13.49 -18.42
N THR A 267 13.81 -12.69 -19.43
CA THR A 267 14.39 -11.36 -19.57
C THR A 267 13.75 -10.42 -18.55
N LEU A 268 14.52 -9.47 -18.02
CA LEU A 268 14.02 -8.46 -17.09
C LEU A 268 13.26 -7.36 -17.84
N ASP A 269 12.20 -7.77 -18.54
CA ASP A 269 11.36 -6.94 -19.40
C ASP A 269 10.00 -7.65 -19.56
N PRO A 270 8.95 -7.27 -18.81
CA PRO A 270 7.63 -7.86 -18.96
C PRO A 270 7.04 -7.53 -20.33
N SER A 271 6.16 -8.40 -20.84
CA SER A 271 5.37 -8.04 -22.01
C SER A 271 4.23 -7.10 -21.62
N PRO A 272 3.71 -6.25 -22.54
CA PRO A 272 2.51 -5.46 -22.27
C PRO A 272 1.29 -6.29 -21.86
N PHE A 273 1.31 -7.60 -22.13
CA PHE A 273 0.27 -8.53 -21.70
C PHE A 273 0.48 -9.00 -20.26
N THR A 274 1.74 -9.28 -19.89
CA THR A 274 2.14 -9.55 -18.50
C THR A 274 1.80 -8.35 -17.62
N ASP A 275 2.09 -7.11 -18.06
CA ASP A 275 1.79 -5.88 -17.33
C ASP A 275 0.31 -5.78 -16.93
N VAL A 276 -0.60 -6.12 -17.85
CA VAL A 276 -2.05 -6.13 -17.54
C VAL A 276 -2.40 -7.23 -16.53
N GLN A 277 -1.77 -8.40 -16.61
CA GLN A 277 -2.04 -9.51 -15.69
C GLN A 277 -1.59 -9.19 -14.26
N VAL A 278 -0.42 -8.56 -14.10
CA VAL A 278 0.11 -8.18 -12.77
C VAL A 278 -0.46 -6.86 -12.24
N GLY A 279 -1.24 -6.14 -13.04
CA GLY A 279 -1.98 -4.95 -12.63
C GLY A 279 -1.33 -3.60 -12.97
N HIS A 280 -0.29 -3.57 -13.79
CA HIS A 280 0.49 -2.37 -14.19
C HIS A 280 -0.12 -1.62 -15.38
N ARG A 281 -1.43 -1.76 -15.61
CA ARG A 281 -2.09 -1.05 -16.69
C ARG A 281 -2.47 0.36 -16.23
N ASP A 282 -2.06 1.37 -16.97
CA ASP A 282 -2.45 2.78 -16.80
C ASP A 282 -2.95 3.27 -18.18
N THR A 283 -4.27 3.36 -18.35
CA THR A 283 -4.90 3.59 -19.65
C THR A 283 -4.85 5.06 -20.09
N ASP A 284 -4.86 6.01 -19.17
CA ASP A 284 -4.87 7.45 -19.48
C ASP A 284 -3.53 8.16 -19.21
N ALA A 285 -2.54 7.43 -18.71
CA ALA A 285 -1.16 7.83 -18.51
C ALA A 285 -0.99 8.99 -17.52
N ASP A 286 -1.83 9.02 -16.48
CA ASP A 286 -1.75 9.99 -15.40
C ASP A 286 -0.79 9.54 -14.27
N GLY A 287 -0.27 8.31 -14.34
CA GLY A 287 0.62 7.71 -13.36
C GLY A 287 -0.11 6.92 -12.27
N VAL A 288 -1.42 6.71 -12.37
CA VAL A 288 -2.22 5.87 -11.47
C VAL A 288 -2.71 4.64 -12.26
N PRO A 289 -2.34 3.41 -11.88
CA PRO A 289 -2.84 2.22 -12.55
C PRO A 289 -4.37 2.09 -12.45
N ASP A 290 -4.99 1.54 -13.51
CA ASP A 290 -6.45 1.37 -13.67
C ASP A 290 -7.14 0.70 -12.47
N ILE A 291 -6.43 -0.17 -11.74
CA ILE A 291 -6.95 -0.85 -10.52
C ILE A 291 -7.16 0.14 -9.37
N LEU A 292 -6.32 1.18 -9.29
CA LEU A 292 -6.29 2.18 -8.23
C LEU A 292 -6.88 3.53 -8.67
N ASP A 293 -7.08 3.72 -9.97
CA ASP A 293 -7.71 4.92 -10.53
C ASP A 293 -9.24 4.92 -10.30
N THR A 294 -9.60 5.10 -9.03
CA THR A 294 -10.99 5.17 -8.56
C THR A 294 -11.24 6.46 -7.79
N PHE A 295 -12.50 6.85 -7.65
CA PHE A 295 -12.90 8.10 -7.00
C PHE A 295 -13.73 7.80 -5.74
N PRO A 296 -13.49 8.48 -4.61
CA PRO A 296 -14.30 8.30 -3.42
C PRO A 296 -15.78 8.60 -3.65
N LEU A 297 -16.64 7.84 -2.97
CA LEU A 297 -18.05 8.14 -2.83
C LEU A 297 -18.26 8.93 -1.55
N LEU A 298 -18.62 10.22 -1.69
CA LEU A 298 -18.96 11.10 -0.58
C LEU A 298 -20.49 11.19 -0.41
N THR A 299 -20.96 10.99 0.81
CA THR A 299 -22.35 11.20 1.20
C THR A 299 -22.42 12.07 2.45
N GLY A 300 -23.52 12.80 2.64
CA GLY A 300 -23.71 13.63 3.83
C GLY A 300 -24.63 14.80 3.58
N GLY A 301 -24.71 15.67 4.57
CA GLY A 301 -25.59 16.82 4.52
C GLY A 301 -25.25 17.89 5.54
N GLN A 302 -25.97 19.01 5.43
CA GLN A 302 -25.89 20.10 6.38
C GLN A 302 -26.61 19.74 7.68
N PHE A 303 -25.86 19.53 8.76
CA PHE A 303 -26.38 19.16 10.07
C PHE A 303 -25.72 20.00 11.17
N GLY A 304 -26.52 20.60 12.05
CA GLY A 304 -26.01 21.42 13.16
C GLY A 304 -25.56 22.83 12.77
N SER A 305 -25.90 23.31 11.57
CA SER A 305 -25.64 24.68 11.16
C SER A 305 -26.48 25.69 11.96
N ASP A 306 -25.89 26.84 12.25
CA ASP A 306 -26.55 27.99 12.86
C ASP A 306 -26.35 29.25 11.98
N PRO A 307 -27.31 29.54 11.08
CA PRO A 307 -27.32 30.76 10.28
C PRO A 307 -27.19 32.06 11.08
N ALA A 308 -27.79 32.13 12.27
CA ALA A 308 -27.77 33.35 13.09
C ALA A 308 -26.39 33.62 13.69
N ALA A 309 -25.64 32.55 13.99
CA ALA A 309 -24.26 32.62 14.42
C ALA A 309 -23.24 32.61 13.26
N GLY A 310 -23.69 32.50 12.00
CA GLY A 310 -22.80 32.39 10.85
C GLY A 310 -21.97 31.11 10.86
N VAL A 311 -22.57 30.01 11.30
CA VAL A 311 -21.95 28.69 11.42
C VAL A 311 -22.59 27.74 10.40
N PHE A 312 -21.80 27.29 9.44
CA PHE A 312 -22.13 26.13 8.62
C PHE A 312 -21.51 24.88 9.23
N ALA A 313 -22.25 23.79 9.24
CA ALA A 313 -21.79 22.49 9.72
C ALA A 313 -22.27 21.37 8.79
N PHE A 314 -21.36 20.45 8.50
CA PHE A 314 -21.57 19.29 7.64
C PHE A 314 -21.17 18.02 8.39
N LEU A 315 -22.03 17.00 8.28
CA LEU A 315 -21.75 15.64 8.70
C LEU A 315 -21.96 14.71 7.52
N GLY A 316 -21.06 13.75 7.35
CA GLY A 316 -21.13 12.80 6.26
C GLY A 316 -20.12 11.66 6.41
N ASP A 317 -20.12 10.80 5.41
CA ASP A 317 -19.26 9.63 5.31
C ASP A 317 -18.67 9.59 3.90
N SER A 318 -17.40 9.21 3.81
CA SER A 318 -16.70 8.97 2.56
C SER A 318 -16.17 7.55 2.53
N VAL A 319 -16.23 6.91 1.37
CA VAL A 319 -15.69 5.56 1.16
C VAL A 319 -14.93 5.49 -0.16
N VAL A 320 -13.80 4.79 -0.17
CA VAL A 320 -13.10 4.47 -1.42
C VAL A 320 -13.97 3.55 -2.28
N THR A 321 -13.78 3.61 -3.60
CA THR A 321 -14.48 2.71 -4.52
C THR A 321 -13.51 1.73 -5.14
N THR A 322 -14.04 0.61 -5.59
CA THR A 322 -13.32 -0.49 -6.23
C THR A 322 -13.76 -0.64 -7.69
N ILE A 323 -12.92 -1.26 -8.50
CA ILE A 323 -13.35 -1.83 -9.78
C ILE A 323 -13.61 -3.33 -9.61
N PRO A 324 -14.49 -3.93 -10.44
CA PRO A 324 -14.75 -5.37 -10.38
C PRO A 324 -13.47 -6.20 -10.54
N ASN A 325 -13.30 -7.22 -9.69
CA ASN A 325 -12.28 -8.23 -9.90
C ASN A 325 -12.72 -9.16 -11.03
N LEU A 326 -12.04 -9.06 -12.16
CA LEU A 326 -12.36 -9.81 -13.37
C LEU A 326 -11.59 -11.15 -13.47
N ASN A 327 -10.76 -11.47 -12.48
CA ASN A 327 -9.97 -12.68 -12.47
C ASN A 327 -10.86 -13.93 -12.45
N THR A 328 -10.67 -14.82 -13.42
CA THR A 328 -11.37 -16.11 -13.47
C THR A 328 -10.47 -17.31 -13.10
N ASN A 329 -9.19 -17.05 -12.80
CA ASN A 329 -8.21 -18.07 -12.49
C ASN A 329 -8.09 -18.28 -10.97
N GLN A 330 -7.90 -19.53 -10.55
CA GLN A 330 -7.70 -19.93 -9.15
C GLN A 330 -8.74 -19.39 -8.13
N LEU A 331 -10.00 -19.21 -8.55
CA LEU A 331 -11.09 -18.79 -7.67
C LEU A 331 -11.34 -19.81 -6.55
N GLY A 332 -11.44 -19.33 -5.31
CA GLY A 332 -11.58 -20.16 -4.10
C GLY A 332 -10.32 -20.89 -3.67
N PHE A 333 -9.24 -20.82 -4.48
CA PHE A 333 -7.90 -21.24 -4.10
C PHE A 333 -7.08 -20.01 -3.73
N SER A 334 -6.44 -19.33 -4.69
CA SER A 334 -5.60 -18.12 -4.48
C SER A 334 -6.29 -16.78 -4.71
N SER A 335 -7.59 -16.77 -5.01
CA SER A 335 -8.39 -15.56 -5.18
C SER A 335 -9.78 -15.75 -4.59
N SER A 336 -10.26 -14.78 -3.81
CA SER A 336 -11.67 -14.74 -3.35
C SER A 336 -12.62 -14.27 -4.45
N GLY A 337 -12.10 -13.60 -5.48
CA GLY A 337 -12.91 -12.89 -6.47
C GLY A 337 -13.54 -11.60 -5.91
N ALA A 338 -13.18 -11.17 -4.70
CA ALA A 338 -13.66 -9.93 -4.13
C ALA A 338 -13.09 -8.72 -4.89
N GLU A 339 -13.88 -7.65 -4.94
CA GLU A 339 -13.41 -6.35 -5.39
C GLU A 339 -12.52 -5.75 -4.32
N MET A 340 -11.31 -5.32 -4.69
CA MET A 340 -10.28 -4.89 -3.76
C MET A 340 -9.63 -3.58 -4.17
N THR A 341 -9.26 -2.77 -3.19
CA THR A 341 -8.39 -1.60 -3.39
C THR A 341 -7.47 -1.41 -2.20
N ILE A 342 -6.26 -0.91 -2.47
CA ILE A 342 -5.32 -0.43 -1.44
C ILE A 342 -5.48 1.09 -1.20
N ASN A 343 -6.44 1.73 -1.85
CA ASN A 343 -6.72 3.14 -1.61
C ASN A 343 -7.34 3.35 -0.22
N TRP A 344 -7.01 4.46 0.40
CA TRP A 344 -7.71 4.99 1.58
C TRP A 344 -8.15 6.42 1.31
N ILE A 345 -9.05 6.96 2.14
CA ILE A 345 -9.39 8.38 2.10
C ILE A 345 -8.22 9.14 2.74
N ALA A 346 -7.66 10.11 2.04
CA ALA A 346 -6.47 10.84 2.47
C ALA A 346 -6.75 12.27 2.94
N ALA A 347 -7.86 12.87 2.49
CA ALA A 347 -8.26 14.21 2.92
C ALA A 347 -9.76 14.47 2.76
N GLY A 348 -10.29 15.31 3.64
CA GLY A 348 -11.55 16.03 3.47
C GLY A 348 -11.29 17.50 3.22
N GLN A 349 -11.97 18.06 2.22
CA GLN A 349 -11.77 19.43 1.77
C GLN A 349 -13.09 20.17 1.63
N TYR A 350 -13.07 21.47 1.89
CA TYR A 350 -14.18 22.37 1.59
C TYR A 350 -13.71 23.63 0.87
N ARG A 351 -14.61 24.31 0.18
CA ARG A 351 -14.36 25.66 -0.35
C ARG A 351 -15.62 26.51 -0.26
N ILE A 352 -15.40 27.82 -0.22
CA ILE A 352 -16.47 28.82 -0.15
C ILE A 352 -16.45 29.65 -1.44
N ASN A 353 -17.62 29.82 -2.05
CA ASN A 353 -17.84 30.64 -3.24
C ASN A 353 -16.86 30.34 -4.39
N GLU A 354 -16.65 29.04 -4.65
CA GLU A 354 -15.75 28.53 -5.70
C GLU A 354 -14.28 28.96 -5.52
N GLY A 355 -13.88 29.36 -4.31
CA GLY A 355 -12.50 29.65 -3.95
C GLY A 355 -11.60 28.41 -3.91
N ALA A 356 -10.42 28.57 -3.32
CA ALA A 356 -9.49 27.46 -3.11
C ALA A 356 -10.05 26.41 -2.15
N TRP A 357 -9.66 25.15 -2.35
CA TRP A 357 -9.94 24.06 -1.42
C TRP A 357 -9.11 24.23 -0.14
N ILE A 358 -9.76 23.94 0.99
CA ILE A 358 -9.21 24.03 2.34
C ILE A 358 -9.43 22.67 3.00
N ASP A 359 -8.36 22.07 3.50
CA ASP A 359 -8.43 20.81 4.24
C ASP A 359 -9.12 21.00 5.60
N PHE A 360 -9.85 19.99 6.04
CA PHE A 360 -10.39 19.91 7.40
C PHE A 360 -10.08 18.54 8.01
N ALA A 361 -9.95 18.49 9.33
CA ALA A 361 -9.58 17.27 10.05
C ALA A 361 -10.64 16.16 9.92
N ALA A 362 -10.20 14.91 9.90
CA ALA A 362 -11.09 13.75 10.02
C ALA A 362 -11.84 13.77 11.36
N ALA A 363 -12.99 13.10 11.41
CA ALA A 363 -13.84 13.13 12.61
C ALA A 363 -13.21 12.43 13.82
N ASP A 364 -12.40 11.40 13.58
CA ASP A 364 -11.68 10.62 14.60
C ASP A 364 -10.21 11.06 14.79
N GLY A 365 -9.71 11.92 13.91
CA GLY A 365 -8.43 12.61 14.04
C GLY A 365 -7.39 12.28 12.97
N ALA A 366 -7.62 11.28 12.12
CA ALA A 366 -6.73 10.93 11.01
C ALA A 366 -7.53 10.47 9.78
N TYR A 367 -6.97 10.69 8.59
CA TYR A 367 -7.47 10.11 7.35
C TYR A 367 -6.59 8.89 7.03
N ASP A 368 -7.01 7.72 7.49
CA ASP A 368 -6.22 6.49 7.44
C ASP A 368 -7.02 5.25 7.05
N GLY A 369 -8.34 5.38 6.85
CA GLY A 369 -9.23 4.29 6.52
C GLY A 369 -9.76 4.28 5.08
N PRO A 370 -10.21 3.12 4.60
CA PRO A 370 -11.00 3.04 3.36
C PRO A 370 -12.38 3.69 3.51
N MET A 371 -12.84 3.90 4.75
CA MET A 371 -14.06 4.59 5.11
C MET A 371 -13.77 5.63 6.18
N GLU A 372 -14.29 6.85 5.99
CA GLU A 372 -14.02 7.98 6.87
C GLU A 372 -15.30 8.74 7.21
N ALA A 373 -15.49 8.98 8.50
CA ALA A 373 -16.52 9.87 8.99
C ALA A 373 -16.02 11.33 8.93
N LEU A 374 -16.89 12.23 8.51
CA LEU A 374 -16.55 13.64 8.29
C LEU A 374 -17.37 14.55 9.21
N SER A 375 -16.67 15.48 9.84
CA SER A 375 -17.27 16.54 10.64
C SER A 375 -16.60 17.86 10.35
N LEU A 376 -17.28 18.71 9.57
CA LEU A 376 -16.79 20.03 9.20
C LEU A 376 -17.63 21.10 9.91
N THR A 377 -16.96 22.08 10.51
CA THR A 377 -17.59 23.32 10.99
C THR A 377 -16.86 24.53 10.43
N VAL A 378 -17.60 25.40 9.74
CA VAL A 378 -17.13 26.68 9.23
C VAL A 378 -17.87 27.78 9.99
N ALA A 379 -17.16 28.52 10.84
CA ALA A 379 -17.73 29.55 11.69
C ALA A 379 -17.29 30.97 11.27
N GLY A 380 -18.04 31.97 11.72
CA GLY A 380 -17.70 33.38 11.49
C GLY A 380 -18.00 33.87 10.08
N LEU A 381 -18.89 33.19 9.35
CA LEU A 381 -19.38 33.68 8.06
C LEU A 381 -20.23 34.93 8.32
N ALA A 382 -19.78 36.09 7.83
CA ALA A 382 -20.53 37.34 7.94
C ALA A 382 -21.90 37.25 7.25
N ALA A 383 -22.83 38.15 7.56
CA ALA A 383 -24.13 38.17 6.90
C ALA A 383 -23.99 38.21 5.37
N GLY A 384 -24.65 37.26 4.68
CA GLY A 384 -24.54 37.09 3.23
C GLY A 384 -24.86 35.67 2.76
N SER A 385 -24.96 35.51 1.44
CA SER A 385 -25.18 34.21 0.79
C SER A 385 -23.85 33.58 0.39
N TYR A 386 -23.70 32.29 0.69
CA TYR A 386 -22.51 31.50 0.40
C TYR A 386 -22.88 30.23 -0.35
N THR A 387 -21.99 29.79 -1.24
CA THR A 387 -21.95 28.44 -1.76
C THR A 387 -20.79 27.71 -1.09
N ILE A 388 -21.08 26.58 -0.44
CA ILE A 388 -20.07 25.76 0.23
C ILE A 388 -20.04 24.42 -0.48
N ASP A 389 -18.87 24.07 -1.01
CA ASP A 389 -18.64 22.74 -1.58
C ASP A 389 -17.81 21.92 -0.59
N VAL A 390 -18.14 20.64 -0.44
CA VAL A 390 -17.38 19.67 0.35
C VAL A 390 -17.00 18.50 -0.57
N ARG A 391 -15.76 18.02 -0.48
CA ARG A 391 -15.29 16.82 -1.19
C ARG A 391 -14.32 16.04 -0.32
N THR A 392 -14.02 14.81 -0.72
CA THR A 392 -12.89 14.04 -0.21
C THR A 392 -11.90 13.72 -1.33
N VAL A 393 -10.70 13.31 -0.95
CA VAL A 393 -9.63 12.91 -1.86
C VAL A 393 -9.06 11.58 -1.34
N ASN A 394 -8.81 10.60 -2.22
CA ASN A 394 -8.17 9.35 -1.82
C ASN A 394 -6.64 9.46 -1.82
N SER A 395 -5.98 8.35 -1.49
CA SER A 395 -4.53 8.24 -1.42
C SER A 395 -3.79 8.34 -2.75
N VAL A 396 -4.50 8.35 -3.89
CA VAL A 396 -3.91 8.61 -5.22
C VAL A 396 -4.36 9.96 -5.76
N ASP A 397 -4.72 10.90 -4.87
CA ASP A 397 -5.11 12.27 -5.18
C ASP A 397 -6.41 12.43 -6.00
N ASN A 398 -7.19 11.36 -6.18
CA ASN A 398 -8.46 11.39 -6.88
C ASN A 398 -9.58 11.96 -6.01
N PRO A 399 -10.27 13.03 -6.46
CA PRO A 399 -11.32 13.68 -5.67
C PRO A 399 -12.70 13.06 -5.87
N SER A 400 -13.51 13.02 -4.82
CA SER A 400 -14.94 12.76 -4.93
C SER A 400 -15.64 13.83 -5.77
N ALA A 401 -16.82 13.50 -6.30
CA ALA A 401 -17.76 14.53 -6.72
C ALA A 401 -18.08 15.45 -5.52
N PRO A 402 -18.03 16.79 -5.67
CA PRO A 402 -18.29 17.68 -4.56
C PRO A 402 -19.79 17.75 -4.23
N LEU A 403 -20.11 17.71 -2.94
CA LEU A 403 -21.45 18.07 -2.44
C LEU A 403 -21.53 19.59 -2.28
N ARG A 404 -22.52 20.20 -2.92
CA ARG A 404 -22.71 21.67 -2.95
C ARG A 404 -23.89 22.09 -2.09
N PHE A 405 -23.67 23.06 -1.21
CA PHE A 405 -24.66 23.60 -0.29
C PHE A 405 -24.82 25.12 -0.47
N ALA A 406 -26.06 25.60 -0.45
CA ALA A 406 -26.35 27.02 -0.32
C ALA A 406 -26.52 27.34 1.17
N PHE A 407 -25.79 28.34 1.67
CA PHE A 407 -25.85 28.76 3.06
C PHE A 407 -26.06 30.28 3.15
N GLU A 408 -27.09 30.71 3.87
CA GLU A 408 -27.30 32.13 4.17
C GLU A 408 -26.92 32.40 5.62
N SER A 409 -25.91 33.24 5.83
CA SER A 409 -25.56 33.72 7.16
C SER A 409 -26.34 34.98 7.49
N ALA A 410 -26.82 35.06 8.74
CA ALA A 410 -27.42 36.23 9.35
C ALA A 410 -26.53 36.81 10.47
N LEU A 411 -25.25 36.39 10.56
CA LEU A 411 -24.32 36.91 11.56
C LEU A 411 -24.08 38.40 11.34
N ALA A 412 -24.66 39.21 12.21
CA ALA A 412 -24.47 40.65 12.19
C ALA A 412 -22.98 40.98 12.38
N VAL A 413 -22.39 41.67 11.40
CA VAL A 413 -21.08 42.31 11.61
C VAL A 413 -21.32 43.43 12.62
N PRO A 414 -20.62 43.48 13.76
CA PRO A 414 -20.77 44.61 14.67
C PRO A 414 -20.40 45.89 13.92
N GLU A 415 -21.38 46.77 13.77
CA GLU A 415 -21.20 48.13 13.24
C GLU A 415 -19.99 48.78 13.94
N PRO A 416 -19.08 49.46 13.21
CA PRO A 416 -17.95 50.16 13.82
C PRO A 416 -18.35 51.13 14.95
N GLY A 417 -19.61 51.58 14.96
CA GLY A 417 -20.17 52.49 15.96
C GLY A 417 -20.49 51.89 17.34
N THR A 418 -20.63 50.57 17.49
CA THR A 418 -21.02 49.96 18.77
C THR A 418 -19.83 49.62 19.69
N MET A 419 -18.63 49.46 19.14
CA MET A 419 -17.39 49.31 19.93
C MET A 419 -17.01 50.62 20.67
N ALA A 420 -17.49 51.78 20.20
CA ALA A 420 -17.27 53.07 20.86
C ALA A 420 -18.19 53.32 22.07
N MET A 421 -19.35 52.64 22.16
CA MET A 421 -20.27 52.81 23.31
C MET A 421 -19.94 51.90 24.51
N LEU A 422 -19.28 50.76 24.30
CA LEU A 422 -18.83 49.89 25.40
C LEU A 422 -17.60 50.45 26.13
N ALA A 423 -16.74 51.20 25.44
CA ALA A 423 -15.59 51.88 26.07
C ALA A 423 -15.98 53.14 26.87
N THR A 424 -17.13 53.78 26.57
CA THR A 424 -17.59 54.98 27.29
C THR A 424 -18.49 54.67 28.49
N ALA A 425 -19.18 53.52 28.51
CA ALA A 425 -19.97 53.10 29.68
C ALA A 425 -19.09 52.69 30.89
N ALA A 426 -17.89 52.15 30.66
CA ALA A 426 -16.94 51.81 31.73
C ALA A 426 -16.24 53.04 32.35
N ALA A 427 -16.16 54.16 31.62
CA ALA A 427 -15.47 55.38 32.08
C ALA A 427 -16.34 56.30 32.96
N VAL A 428 -17.67 56.18 32.92
CA VAL A 428 -18.58 57.06 33.70
C VAL A 428 -18.91 56.49 35.09
N ALA A 429 -18.69 55.19 35.34
CA ALA A 429 -18.94 54.57 36.64
C ALA A 429 -17.83 54.85 37.69
N PHE A 430 -16.65 55.33 37.31
CA PHE A 430 -15.52 55.58 38.22
C PHE A 430 -15.36 57.04 38.69
N ALA A 431 -16.17 57.98 38.19
CA ALA A 431 -16.01 59.41 38.50
C ALA A 431 -16.93 59.95 39.63
N TRP A 432 -17.68 59.09 40.34
CA TRP A 432 -18.61 59.52 41.40
C TRP A 432 -18.40 58.85 42.76
N ARG A 433 -17.15 58.57 43.13
CA ARG A 433 -16.76 58.29 44.52
C ARG A 433 -15.40 58.90 44.82
N GLY A 434 -15.36 60.17 45.22
CA GLY A 434 -14.08 60.71 45.69
C GLY A 434 -13.95 62.17 46.03
N VAL A 435 -14.95 62.85 46.63
CA VAL A 435 -14.65 64.10 47.38
C VAL A 435 -15.63 64.30 48.53
N ARG A 436 -15.18 64.07 49.77
CA ARG A 436 -15.35 64.95 50.94
C ARG A 436 -14.92 64.23 52.23
N ARG A 437 -13.75 64.58 52.76
CA ARG A 437 -13.62 65.12 54.14
C ARG A 437 -12.25 65.76 54.35
N ARG A 438 -12.30 66.96 54.94
CA ARG A 438 -11.21 67.89 55.19
C ARG A 438 -10.37 67.47 56.41
N LYS A 439 -9.09 67.85 56.30
CA LYS A 439 -8.05 68.02 57.33
C LYS A 439 -8.55 68.48 58.72
N THR A 440 -7.89 67.96 59.76
CA THR A 440 -7.34 68.77 60.87
C THR A 440 -6.05 68.14 61.41
N TRP A 441 -5.09 69.02 61.70
CA TRP A 441 -3.74 68.79 62.23
C TRP A 441 -3.73 68.49 63.75
N ARG A 442 -2.70 67.79 64.26
CA ARG A 442 -1.70 68.31 65.24
C ARG A 442 -0.71 67.25 65.77
N TYR A 443 0.58 67.57 65.59
CA TYR A 443 1.76 67.48 66.48
C TYR A 443 1.92 66.43 67.62
N SER A 444 3.18 65.93 67.62
CA SER A 444 4.17 65.76 68.72
C SER A 444 4.19 64.50 69.60
N ARG A 445 5.40 63.89 69.60
CA ARG A 445 6.20 63.27 70.70
C ARG A 445 5.46 62.16 71.49
N LEU A 446 5.98 60.94 71.63
CA LEU A 446 7.31 60.46 72.01
C LEU A 446 7.46 59.00 71.56
#